data_AF-A0A7J6S9X0-F1
#
_entry.id   AF-A0A7J6S9X0-F1
#
_cell.length_a   1.000
_cell.length_b   1.000
_cell.length_c   1.000
_cell.angle_alpha   90.00
_cell.angle_beta   90.00
_cell.angle_gamma   90.00
#
_symmetry.space_group_name_H-M   'P 1'
#
loop_
_entity.id
_entity.type
_entity.pdbx_description
1 polymer ?
#
loop_
_entity_poly.entity_id
_entity_poly.type
_entity_poly.pdbx_seq_one_letter_code
_entity_poly.pdbx_strand_id
1 'polypeptide(L)'
;MEMKHKFVAHARNLFDRVTSLLPRHDQFWYKYAYMEELLMDYAAARKVYERWMQWQPSDNAWLQYIKFELRCHEIERARAIYERYVSQIQTVMSFTRLAKFEERHGNNVRARAGYQTCHDTLKDDLSPEGITEDLYIKWAEFEERAARDDPSAAAKVYKLGIDTLPPERTASLRDKYAKYMKQKGTRTDIERLLLEKCRLKYEKQLSDSDGVDVDIWINYILLEENIGDSAAQCREVYERAIAAALPPEQAAPKGRKDLYRRYVYIWLFYANYEESLIQSGESTPDRVREVLFRSRKIYFSKLYNAYAEFEIRQMDVARARLVYGRAIGESKKASVFRSYIQFEFNLGQVDRARRICASYVSAHSLEAASWVCWMDLEMKLSEVNRARKLGEMAIKLADESASDESEEVMNEPELIWKKCIDIEIDQEEMENARFGGPMLTSN
;
A
#
# COMPACT_ATOMS: atom_id res chain seq x y z
N MET A 1 48.65 30.34 -39.61
CA MET A 1 49.36 31.04 -40.71
C MET A 1 50.06 30.04 -41.61
N GLU A 2 50.81 29.06 -41.09
CA GLU A 2 51.57 28.10 -41.92
C GLU A 2 50.72 27.14 -42.79
N MET A 3 49.58 26.67 -42.29
CA MET A 3 48.64 25.85 -43.08
C MET A 3 48.07 26.60 -44.30
N LYS A 4 47.94 27.93 -44.21
CA LYS A 4 47.48 28.77 -45.33
C LYS A 4 48.54 28.91 -46.42
N HIS A 5 49.82 28.70 -46.09
CA HIS A 5 50.95 28.83 -47.01
C HIS A 5 51.48 27.47 -47.51
N LYS A 6 50.76 26.37 -47.30
CA LYS A 6 51.10 25.00 -47.76
C LYS A 6 52.43 24.42 -47.23
N PHE A 7 53.02 25.00 -46.17
CA PHE A 7 54.22 24.45 -45.53
C PHE A 7 53.87 23.30 -44.58
N VAL A 8 53.60 22.12 -45.15
CA VAL A 8 53.13 20.93 -44.40
C VAL A 8 54.16 20.43 -43.38
N ALA A 9 55.45 20.36 -43.75
CA ALA A 9 56.50 19.87 -42.87
C ALA A 9 56.73 20.80 -41.66
N HIS A 10 56.64 22.11 -41.86
CA HIS A 10 56.79 23.08 -40.78
C HIS A 10 55.58 23.03 -39.83
N ALA A 11 54.38 22.89 -40.38
CA ALA A 11 53.16 22.71 -39.61
C ALA A 11 53.19 21.42 -38.76
N ARG A 12 53.70 20.30 -39.30
CA ARG A 12 53.93 19.05 -38.53
C ARG A 12 54.86 19.28 -37.35
N ASN A 13 56.03 19.89 -37.58
CA ASN A 13 56.98 20.21 -36.52
C ASN A 13 56.40 21.16 -35.46
N LEU A 14 55.59 22.13 -35.88
CA LEU A 14 54.89 23.04 -34.98
C LEU A 14 53.89 22.28 -34.11
N PHE A 15 53.03 21.44 -34.70
CA PHE A 15 52.08 20.64 -33.94
C PHE A 15 52.76 19.62 -33.03
N ASP A 16 53.87 19.01 -33.44
CA ASP A 16 54.66 18.11 -32.59
C ASP A 16 55.27 18.83 -31.37
N ARG A 17 55.73 20.07 -31.56
CA ARG A 17 56.20 20.92 -30.46
C ARG A 17 55.06 21.36 -29.56
N VAL A 18 53.93 21.75 -30.13
CA VAL A 18 52.76 22.22 -29.35
C VAL A 18 52.17 21.07 -28.52
N THR A 19 52.05 19.87 -29.09
CA THR A 19 51.53 18.68 -28.39
C THR A 19 52.48 18.15 -27.32
N SER A 20 53.79 18.37 -27.45
CA SER A 20 54.75 18.06 -26.38
C SER A 20 54.75 19.09 -25.25
N LEU A 21 54.60 20.38 -25.57
CA LEU A 21 54.61 21.47 -24.58
C LEU A 21 53.28 21.61 -23.84
N LEU A 22 52.15 21.39 -24.51
CA LEU A 22 50.81 21.55 -23.93
C LEU A 22 49.92 20.30 -24.17
N PRO A 23 50.23 19.14 -23.54
CA PRO A 23 49.50 17.90 -23.79
C PRO A 23 48.04 17.92 -23.33
N ARG A 24 47.70 18.72 -22.31
CA ARG A 24 46.35 18.78 -21.70
C ARG A 24 45.30 19.51 -22.53
N HIS A 25 45.71 20.23 -23.58
CA HIS A 25 44.80 21.09 -24.32
C HIS A 25 44.30 20.39 -25.60
N ASP A 26 43.15 19.74 -25.48
CA ASP A 26 42.55 18.87 -26.52
C ASP A 26 42.40 19.53 -27.90
N GLN A 27 42.22 20.85 -27.98
CA GLN A 27 42.05 21.57 -29.26
C GLN A 27 43.25 21.43 -30.20
N PHE A 28 44.47 21.29 -29.67
CA PHE A 28 45.66 21.13 -30.51
C PHE A 28 45.73 19.74 -31.11
N TRP A 29 45.37 18.71 -30.34
CA TRP A 29 45.26 17.34 -30.81
C TRP A 29 44.18 17.19 -31.88
N TYR A 30 43.00 17.80 -31.69
CA TYR A 30 41.95 17.80 -32.72
C TYR A 30 42.43 18.43 -34.04
N LYS A 31 43.09 19.59 -33.98
CA LYS A 31 43.59 20.29 -35.17
C LYS A 31 44.71 19.50 -35.85
N TYR A 32 45.56 18.83 -35.07
CA TYR A 32 46.67 18.05 -35.60
C TYR A 32 46.17 16.77 -36.29
N ALA A 33 45.25 16.03 -35.65
CA ALA A 33 44.61 14.86 -36.27
C ALA A 33 43.84 15.23 -37.54
N TYR A 34 43.08 16.33 -37.51
CA TYR A 34 42.36 16.83 -38.69
C TYR A 34 43.30 17.21 -39.84
N MET A 35 44.47 17.78 -39.53
CA MET A 35 45.48 18.08 -40.55
C MET A 35 46.00 16.81 -41.22
N GLU A 36 46.35 15.78 -40.46
CA GLU A 36 46.83 14.51 -41.02
C GLU A 36 45.73 13.77 -41.81
N GLU A 37 44.47 13.89 -41.39
CA GLU A 37 43.31 13.41 -42.17
C GLU A 37 43.16 14.13 -43.52
N LEU A 38 43.31 15.45 -43.56
CA LEU A 38 43.26 16.22 -44.82
C LEU A 38 44.42 15.86 -45.77
N LEU A 39 45.55 15.45 -45.22
CA LEU A 39 46.71 14.98 -45.98
C LEU A 39 46.55 13.51 -46.43
N MET A 40 45.47 12.84 -46.05
CA MET A 40 45.19 11.42 -46.32
C MET A 40 46.25 10.46 -45.76
N ASP A 41 47.04 10.91 -44.78
CA ASP A 41 48.06 10.10 -44.10
C ASP A 41 47.46 9.44 -42.86
N TYR A 42 46.71 8.37 -43.09
CA TYR A 42 46.01 7.63 -42.02
C TYR A 42 46.98 6.97 -41.03
N ALA A 43 48.20 6.64 -41.45
CA ALA A 43 49.20 6.02 -40.58
C ALA A 43 49.80 7.04 -39.61
N ALA A 44 50.10 8.25 -40.09
CA ALA A 44 50.52 9.36 -39.22
C ALA A 44 49.40 9.77 -38.26
N ALA A 45 48.17 9.93 -38.75
CA ALA A 45 47.01 10.27 -37.92
C ALA A 45 46.82 9.28 -36.75
N ARG A 46 46.98 7.96 -37.01
CA ARG A 46 46.93 6.93 -35.95
C ARG A 46 48.01 7.08 -34.90
N LYS A 47 49.25 7.37 -35.30
CA LYS A 47 50.35 7.62 -34.34
C LYS A 47 50.05 8.82 -33.46
N VAL A 48 49.45 9.87 -34.02
CA VAL A 48 49.01 11.05 -33.26
C VAL A 48 47.94 10.67 -32.24
N TYR A 49 46.93 9.89 -32.65
CA TYR A 49 45.89 9.41 -31.75
C TYR A 49 46.44 8.49 -30.65
N GLU A 50 47.29 7.51 -30.96
CA GLU A 50 47.92 6.64 -29.95
C GLU A 50 48.76 7.45 -28.93
N ARG A 51 49.52 8.45 -29.41
CA ARG A 51 50.25 9.36 -28.52
C ARG A 51 49.31 10.19 -27.65
N TRP A 52 48.16 10.59 -28.19
CA TRP A 52 47.17 11.32 -27.42
C TRP A 52 46.53 10.45 -26.33
N MET A 53 46.24 9.18 -26.62
CA MET A 53 45.64 8.25 -25.65
C MET A 53 46.57 7.90 -24.48
N GLN A 54 47.89 8.03 -24.64
CA GLN A 54 48.84 7.88 -23.53
C GLN A 54 48.61 8.89 -22.40
N TRP A 55 48.03 10.05 -22.72
CA TRP A 55 47.75 11.11 -21.73
C TRP A 55 46.39 10.98 -21.04
N GLN A 56 45.63 9.91 -21.31
CA GLN A 56 44.28 9.67 -20.79
C GLN A 56 43.34 10.89 -20.96
N PRO A 57 43.01 11.24 -22.21
CA PRO A 57 42.24 12.45 -22.50
C PRO A 57 40.73 12.26 -22.20
N SER A 58 39.99 13.36 -22.31
CA SER A 58 38.54 13.42 -22.06
C SER A 58 37.73 12.48 -22.97
N ASP A 59 36.51 12.12 -22.55
CA ASP A 59 35.54 11.32 -23.31
C ASP A 59 35.44 11.66 -24.82
N ASN A 60 35.49 12.95 -25.13
CA ASN A 60 35.36 13.43 -26.50
C ASN A 60 36.55 13.04 -27.38
N ALA A 61 37.74 12.92 -26.81
CA ALA A 61 38.95 12.53 -27.52
C ALA A 61 38.85 11.08 -28.03
N TRP A 62 38.45 10.16 -27.15
CA TRP A 62 38.18 8.77 -27.48
C TRP A 62 37.13 8.65 -28.58
N LEU A 63 36.03 9.40 -28.47
CA LEU A 63 34.97 9.40 -29.48
C LEU A 63 35.44 9.91 -30.84
N GLN A 64 36.32 10.90 -30.91
CA GLN A 64 36.86 11.33 -32.19
C GLN A 64 37.78 10.28 -32.80
N TYR A 65 38.57 9.58 -31.99
CA TYR A 65 39.42 8.50 -32.51
C TYR A 65 38.59 7.34 -33.07
N ILE A 66 37.53 6.96 -32.37
CA ILE A 66 36.57 5.96 -32.86
C ILE A 66 35.89 6.42 -34.16
N LYS A 67 35.46 7.68 -34.24
CA LYS A 67 34.86 8.24 -35.46
C LYS A 67 35.85 8.24 -36.62
N PHE A 68 37.13 8.49 -36.36
CA PHE A 68 38.18 8.39 -37.36
C PHE A 68 38.33 6.97 -37.90
N GLU A 69 38.46 5.95 -37.05
CA GLU A 69 38.58 4.56 -37.55
C GLU A 69 37.29 4.08 -38.24
N LEU A 70 36.11 4.57 -37.81
CA LEU A 70 34.86 4.35 -38.53
C LEU A 70 34.84 4.99 -39.92
N ARG A 71 35.40 6.20 -40.09
CA ARG A 71 35.61 6.83 -41.41
C ARG A 71 36.58 6.03 -42.28
N CYS A 72 37.59 5.41 -41.66
CA CYS A 72 38.54 4.54 -42.33
C CYS A 72 38.02 3.12 -42.60
N HIS A 73 36.77 2.79 -42.22
CA HIS A 73 36.15 1.48 -42.33
C HIS A 73 36.84 0.33 -41.55
N GLU A 74 37.70 0.65 -40.59
CA GLU A 74 38.43 -0.33 -39.76
C GLU A 74 37.66 -0.65 -38.47
N ILE A 75 36.64 -1.51 -38.59
CA ILE A 75 35.70 -1.81 -37.50
C ILE A 75 36.38 -2.57 -36.34
N GLU A 76 37.31 -3.49 -36.64
CA GLU A 76 37.99 -4.28 -35.61
C GLU A 76 38.90 -3.43 -34.72
N ARG A 77 39.56 -2.42 -35.30
CA ARG A 77 40.38 -1.48 -34.54
C ARG A 77 39.51 -0.55 -33.71
N ALA A 78 38.39 -0.08 -34.26
CA ALA A 78 37.40 0.68 -33.50
C ALA A 78 36.93 -0.09 -32.26
N ARG A 79 36.73 -1.41 -32.35
CA ARG A 79 36.42 -2.28 -31.20
C ARG A 79 37.51 -2.31 -30.15
N ALA A 80 38.76 -2.56 -30.56
CA ALA A 80 39.90 -2.58 -29.63
C ALA A 80 40.08 -1.23 -28.90
N ILE A 81 39.80 -0.11 -29.59
CA ILE A 81 39.83 1.23 -28.99
C ILE A 81 38.69 1.38 -27.97
N TYR A 82 37.50 0.88 -28.27
CA TYR A 82 36.38 0.89 -27.35
C TYR A 82 36.63 0.05 -26.08
N GLU A 83 37.27 -1.12 -26.19
CA GLU A 83 37.68 -1.93 -25.04
C GLU A 83 38.73 -1.19 -24.17
N ARG A 84 39.70 -0.52 -24.82
CA ARG A 84 40.65 0.37 -24.13
C ARG A 84 39.97 1.56 -23.46
N TYR A 85 39.00 2.17 -24.12
CA TYR A 85 38.22 3.27 -23.57
C TYR A 85 37.43 2.85 -22.33
N VAL A 86 36.81 1.67 -22.35
CA VAL A 86 36.04 1.14 -21.21
C VAL A 86 36.94 0.76 -20.04
N SER A 87 38.10 0.16 -20.31
CA SER A 87 39.07 -0.18 -19.25
C SER A 87 39.69 1.03 -18.56
N GLN A 88 39.88 2.14 -19.29
CA GLN A 88 40.46 3.37 -18.74
C GLN A 88 39.42 4.32 -18.12
N ILE A 89 38.24 4.42 -18.72
CA ILE A 89 37.14 5.29 -18.26
C ILE A 89 35.93 4.39 -17.98
N GLN A 90 35.84 3.93 -16.74
CA GLN A 90 34.77 3.05 -16.25
C GLN A 90 33.54 3.89 -15.84
N THR A 91 32.86 4.47 -16.82
CA THR A 91 31.67 5.29 -16.61
C THR A 91 30.47 4.64 -17.30
N VAL A 92 29.26 4.74 -16.75
CA VAL A 92 28.02 4.22 -17.39
C VAL A 92 27.87 4.69 -18.85
N MET A 93 28.32 5.90 -19.15
CA MET A 93 28.31 6.44 -20.50
C MET A 93 29.25 5.73 -21.46
N SER A 94 30.41 5.23 -21.01
CA SER A 94 31.35 4.50 -21.88
C SER A 94 30.77 3.13 -22.27
N PHE A 95 30.21 2.40 -21.32
CA PHE A 95 29.53 1.12 -21.58
C PHE A 95 28.27 1.26 -22.44
N THR A 96 27.42 2.26 -22.20
CA THR A 96 26.23 2.49 -23.04
C THR A 96 26.60 2.90 -24.47
N ARG A 97 27.74 3.58 -24.67
CA ARG A 97 28.26 3.90 -26.02
C ARG A 97 28.84 2.66 -26.71
N LEU A 98 29.59 1.82 -25.99
CA LEU A 98 30.08 0.54 -26.50
C LEU A 98 28.92 -0.34 -26.98
N ALA A 99 27.90 -0.50 -26.14
CA ALA A 99 26.76 -1.35 -26.47
C ALA A 99 25.98 -0.84 -27.69
N LYS A 100 25.78 0.48 -27.82
CA LYS A 100 25.18 1.09 -29.02
C LYS A 100 26.03 0.90 -30.27
N PHE A 101 27.36 0.88 -30.13
CA PHE A 101 28.26 0.60 -31.24
C PHE A 101 28.14 -0.86 -31.71
N GLU A 102 28.23 -1.83 -30.79
CA GLU A 102 28.07 -3.25 -31.16
C GLU A 102 26.68 -3.57 -31.71
N GLU A 103 25.64 -2.90 -31.23
CA GLU A 103 24.28 -3.02 -31.78
C GLU A 103 24.21 -2.55 -33.24
N ARG A 104 24.84 -1.42 -33.59
CA ARG A 104 24.89 -0.93 -34.98
C ARG A 104 25.62 -1.90 -35.91
N HIS A 105 26.57 -2.65 -35.38
CA HIS A 105 27.34 -3.64 -36.14
C HIS A 105 26.74 -5.06 -36.06
N GLY A 106 25.58 -5.25 -35.42
CA GLY A 106 24.83 -6.51 -35.40
C GLY A 106 25.33 -7.59 -34.43
N ASN A 107 26.32 -7.29 -33.58
CA ASN A 107 26.89 -8.26 -32.64
C ASN A 107 26.15 -8.24 -31.29
N ASN A 108 24.95 -8.83 -31.25
CA ASN A 108 24.13 -8.82 -30.04
C ASN A 108 24.78 -9.53 -28.84
N VAL A 109 25.55 -10.60 -29.08
CA VAL A 109 26.23 -11.36 -28.01
C VAL A 109 27.25 -10.49 -27.26
N ARG A 110 28.02 -9.69 -27.99
CA ARG A 110 29.03 -8.79 -27.39
C ARG A 110 28.39 -7.58 -26.73
N ALA A 111 27.31 -7.04 -27.30
CA ALA A 111 26.54 -5.98 -26.65
C ALA A 111 25.98 -6.44 -25.28
N ARG A 112 25.48 -7.69 -25.18
CA ARG A 112 25.07 -8.30 -23.90
C ARG A 112 26.22 -8.41 -22.92
N ALA A 113 27.36 -8.95 -23.36
CA ALA A 113 28.55 -9.05 -22.53
C ALA A 113 29.05 -7.67 -22.06
N GLY A 114 28.93 -6.64 -22.89
CA GLY A 114 29.25 -5.25 -22.54
C GLY A 114 28.36 -4.70 -21.41
N TYR A 115 27.05 -4.99 -21.43
CA TYR A 115 26.16 -4.61 -20.33
C TYR A 115 26.38 -5.44 -19.06
N GLN A 116 26.68 -6.74 -19.19
CA GLN A 116 26.99 -7.61 -18.04
C GLN A 116 28.30 -7.19 -17.36
N THR A 117 29.36 -6.95 -18.14
CA THR A 117 30.63 -6.45 -17.60
C THR A 117 30.47 -5.07 -16.96
N CYS A 118 29.63 -4.19 -17.52
CA CYS A 118 29.26 -2.93 -16.87
C CYS A 118 28.58 -3.17 -15.52
N HIS A 119 27.69 -4.15 -15.42
CA HIS A 119 26.99 -4.48 -14.19
C HIS A 119 27.93 -5.04 -13.13
N ASP A 120 28.82 -5.95 -13.50
CA ASP A 120 29.76 -6.59 -12.59
C ASP A 120 30.81 -5.59 -12.07
N THR A 121 31.37 -4.76 -12.94
CA THR A 121 32.33 -3.71 -12.55
C THR A 121 31.70 -2.65 -11.64
N LEU A 122 30.48 -2.23 -11.95
CA LEU A 122 29.78 -1.18 -11.20
C LEU A 122 29.19 -1.68 -9.87
N LYS A 123 28.98 -2.99 -9.73
CA LYS A 123 28.64 -3.63 -8.45
C LYS A 123 29.80 -3.60 -7.46
N ASP A 124 31.02 -3.81 -7.96
CA ASP A 124 32.23 -3.85 -7.14
C ASP A 124 32.67 -2.43 -6.72
N ASP A 125 32.48 -1.44 -7.59
CA ASP A 125 32.73 -0.03 -7.28
C ASP A 125 31.53 0.62 -6.56
N LEU A 126 31.41 0.37 -5.25
CA LEU A 126 30.46 1.00 -4.31
C LEU A 126 30.63 2.54 -4.19
N SER A 127 30.45 3.27 -5.29
CA SER A 127 30.35 4.72 -5.29
C SER A 127 28.86 5.13 -5.32
N PRO A 128 28.40 6.06 -4.45
CA PRO A 128 26.99 6.49 -4.35
C PRO A 128 26.36 7.10 -5.62
N GLU A 129 27.18 7.34 -6.64
CA GLU A 129 26.85 7.99 -7.91
C GLU A 129 26.76 7.00 -9.09
N GLY A 130 27.12 5.72 -8.90
CA GLY A 130 27.45 4.84 -10.02
C GLY A 130 26.26 4.15 -10.71
N ILE A 131 25.27 3.64 -9.98
CA ILE A 131 24.18 2.86 -10.61
C ILE A 131 23.05 3.79 -11.01
N THR A 132 23.05 4.17 -12.29
CA THR A 132 21.98 4.98 -12.88
C THR A 132 20.88 4.09 -13.44
N GLU A 133 19.62 4.46 -13.20
CA GLU A 133 18.42 3.84 -13.81
C GLU A 133 18.55 3.72 -15.33
N ASP A 134 19.22 4.72 -15.93
CA ASP A 134 19.52 4.82 -17.35
C ASP A 134 20.25 3.61 -17.93
N LEU A 135 21.12 2.93 -17.17
CA LEU A 135 21.82 1.73 -17.66
C LEU A 135 20.85 0.58 -17.88
N TYR A 136 20.04 0.25 -16.86
CA TYR A 136 19.07 -0.84 -16.94
C TYR A 136 17.97 -0.55 -17.96
N ILE A 137 17.57 0.71 -18.08
CA ILE A 137 16.66 1.15 -19.13
C ILE A 137 17.25 0.88 -20.51
N LYS A 138 18.49 1.32 -20.78
CA LYS A 138 19.14 1.13 -22.09
C LYS A 138 19.43 -0.33 -22.37
N TRP A 139 19.77 -1.11 -21.34
CA TRP A 139 19.98 -2.55 -21.45
C TRP A 139 18.65 -3.26 -21.77
N ALA A 140 17.57 -2.90 -21.09
CA ALA A 140 16.27 -3.47 -21.38
C ALA A 140 15.73 -3.06 -22.76
N GLU A 141 15.89 -1.80 -23.17
CA GLU A 141 15.58 -1.34 -24.55
C GLU A 141 16.44 -2.07 -25.61
N PHE A 142 17.67 -2.45 -25.27
CA PHE A 142 18.51 -3.29 -26.12
C PHE A 142 17.97 -4.72 -26.19
N GLU A 143 17.65 -5.35 -25.06
CA GLU A 143 17.07 -6.69 -25.06
C GLU A 143 15.72 -6.71 -25.78
N GLU A 144 14.91 -5.68 -25.66
CA GLU A 144 13.65 -5.54 -26.42
C GLU A 144 13.86 -5.53 -27.94
N ARG A 145 14.94 -4.90 -28.41
CA ARG A 145 15.34 -4.86 -29.83
C ARG A 145 16.01 -6.15 -30.29
N ALA A 146 16.79 -6.77 -29.42
CA ALA A 146 17.43 -8.06 -29.65
C ALA A 146 16.46 -9.26 -29.47
N ALA A 147 15.25 -9.04 -28.91
CA ALA A 147 14.25 -10.05 -28.57
C ALA A 147 13.54 -10.71 -29.78
N ARG A 148 14.24 -10.98 -30.88
CA ARG A 148 13.82 -12.07 -31.77
C ARG A 148 13.98 -13.43 -31.10
N ASP A 149 14.93 -13.56 -30.16
CA ASP A 149 15.29 -14.86 -29.58
C ASP A 149 14.70 -15.13 -28.17
N ASP A 150 14.49 -14.13 -27.30
CA ASP A 150 13.95 -14.34 -25.94
C ASP A 150 13.24 -13.11 -25.33
N PRO A 151 11.90 -13.10 -25.17
CA PRO A 151 11.18 -12.03 -24.46
C PRO A 151 11.44 -12.05 -22.93
N SER A 152 11.83 -13.19 -22.35
CA SER A 152 12.11 -13.30 -20.91
C SER A 152 13.38 -12.54 -20.49
N ALA A 153 14.31 -12.30 -21.41
CA ALA A 153 15.60 -11.66 -21.10
C ALA A 153 15.42 -10.22 -20.60
N ALA A 154 14.57 -9.42 -21.25
CA ALA A 154 14.29 -8.05 -20.83
C ALA A 154 13.63 -8.01 -19.43
N ALA A 155 12.68 -8.91 -19.15
CA ALA A 155 12.05 -9.01 -17.83
C ALA A 155 13.06 -9.37 -16.72
N LYS A 156 14.03 -10.25 -17.00
CA LYS A 156 15.11 -10.58 -16.05
C LYS A 156 15.98 -9.37 -15.75
N VAL A 157 16.32 -8.56 -16.76
CA VAL A 157 17.11 -7.32 -16.58
C VAL A 157 16.34 -6.31 -15.72
N TYR A 158 15.05 -6.10 -15.98
CA TYR A 158 14.22 -5.21 -15.16
C TYR A 158 14.12 -5.69 -13.70
N LYS A 159 13.90 -6.99 -13.47
CA LYS A 159 13.89 -7.57 -12.12
C LYS A 159 15.23 -7.37 -11.39
N LEU A 160 16.33 -7.70 -12.08
CA LEU A 160 17.68 -7.52 -11.55
C LEU A 160 18.01 -6.04 -11.26
N GLY A 161 17.48 -5.10 -12.03
CA GLY A 161 17.57 -3.67 -11.73
C GLY A 161 16.75 -3.26 -10.50
N ILE A 162 15.57 -3.85 -10.27
CA ILE A 162 14.75 -3.59 -9.08
C ILE A 162 15.38 -4.18 -7.82
N ASP A 163 16.00 -5.37 -7.92
CA ASP A 163 16.62 -6.04 -6.77
C ASP A 163 17.93 -5.36 -6.32
N THR A 164 18.63 -4.69 -7.24
CA THR A 164 19.93 -4.06 -6.96
C THR A 164 19.84 -2.59 -6.59
N LEU A 165 18.79 -1.88 -7.03
CA LEU A 165 18.62 -0.45 -6.76
C LEU A 165 17.71 -0.20 -5.55
N PRO A 166 18.01 0.81 -4.71
CA PRO A 166 17.10 1.25 -3.65
C PRO A 166 15.71 1.66 -4.19
N PRO A 167 14.63 1.46 -3.41
CA PRO A 167 13.24 1.66 -3.86
C PRO A 167 12.92 3.11 -4.27
N GLU A 168 13.73 4.09 -3.84
CA GLU A 168 13.57 5.50 -4.18
C GLU A 168 14.03 5.83 -5.61
N ARG A 169 15.12 5.19 -6.08
CA ARG A 169 15.74 5.37 -7.41
C ARG A 169 15.30 4.30 -8.40
N THR A 170 14.08 3.79 -8.29
CA THR A 170 13.54 2.77 -9.22
C THR A 170 12.24 3.22 -9.86
N ALA A 171 11.81 4.47 -9.63
CA ALA A 171 10.52 4.95 -10.11
C ALA A 171 10.44 4.94 -11.65
N SER A 172 11.47 5.45 -12.33
CA SER A 172 11.44 5.51 -13.80
C SER A 172 11.65 4.14 -14.43
N LEU A 173 12.48 3.29 -13.81
CA LEU A 173 12.66 1.89 -14.21
C LEU A 173 11.36 1.08 -14.09
N ARG A 174 10.65 1.19 -12.96
CA ARG A 174 9.36 0.51 -12.72
C ARG A 174 8.28 0.99 -13.68
N ASP A 175 8.23 2.28 -13.99
CA ASP A 175 7.28 2.81 -14.97
C ASP A 175 7.53 2.30 -16.38
N LYS A 176 8.80 2.18 -16.80
CA LYS A 176 9.16 1.57 -18.09
C LYS A 176 8.91 0.08 -18.10
N TYR A 177 9.22 -0.64 -17.02
CA TYR A 177 8.90 -2.05 -16.87
C TYR A 177 7.38 -2.32 -16.93
N ALA A 178 6.56 -1.46 -16.30
CA ALA A 178 5.11 -1.55 -16.41
C ALA A 178 4.61 -1.32 -17.85
N LYS A 179 5.22 -0.38 -18.61
CA LYS A 179 4.91 -0.19 -20.04
C LYS A 179 5.30 -1.42 -20.86
N TYR A 180 6.48 -1.98 -20.61
CA TYR A 180 6.96 -3.20 -21.26
C TYR A 180 6.01 -4.38 -21.01
N MET A 181 5.59 -4.55 -19.77
CA MET A 181 4.70 -5.64 -19.37
C MET A 181 3.27 -5.44 -19.86
N LYS A 182 2.80 -4.20 -20.01
CA LYS A 182 1.54 -3.92 -20.72
C LYS A 182 1.58 -4.34 -22.20
N GLN A 183 2.76 -4.27 -22.84
CA GLN A 183 2.92 -4.60 -24.26
C GLN A 183 3.16 -6.09 -24.51
N LYS A 184 3.90 -6.78 -23.63
CA LYS A 184 4.35 -8.17 -23.84
C LYS A 184 3.99 -9.16 -22.72
N GLY A 185 3.45 -8.69 -21.60
CA GLY A 185 3.19 -9.50 -20.43
C GLY A 185 1.93 -10.35 -20.54
N THR A 186 1.93 -11.48 -19.83
CA THR A 186 0.71 -12.24 -19.56
C THR A 186 -0.15 -11.47 -18.55
N ARG A 187 -1.47 -11.71 -18.55
CA ARG A 187 -2.40 -10.99 -17.65
C ARG A 187 -1.99 -11.08 -16.18
N THR A 188 -1.52 -12.24 -15.73
CA THR A 188 -1.07 -12.50 -14.36
C THR A 188 0.17 -11.71 -13.98
N ASP A 189 1.12 -11.56 -14.91
CA ASP A 189 2.35 -10.80 -14.63
C ASP A 189 2.07 -9.29 -14.57
N ILE A 190 1.10 -8.80 -15.35
CA ILE A 190 0.65 -7.41 -15.31
C ILE A 190 -0.04 -7.12 -13.97
N GLU A 191 -0.93 -8.01 -13.53
CA GLU A 191 -1.62 -7.90 -12.25
C GLU A 191 -0.60 -7.84 -11.09
N ARG A 192 0.40 -8.75 -11.05
CA ARG A 192 1.47 -8.72 -10.03
C ARG A 192 2.22 -7.39 -9.96
N LEU A 193 2.54 -6.78 -11.11
CA LEU A 193 3.28 -5.51 -11.15
C LEU A 193 2.45 -4.30 -10.78
N LEU A 194 1.16 -4.32 -11.14
CA LEU A 194 0.22 -3.31 -10.67
C LEU A 194 0.12 -3.35 -9.14
N LEU A 195 0.09 -4.56 -8.56
CA LEU A 195 0.05 -4.76 -7.11
C LEU A 195 1.33 -4.25 -6.45
N GLU A 196 2.51 -4.62 -6.94
CA GLU A 196 3.80 -4.10 -6.42
C GLU A 196 3.86 -2.57 -6.47
N LYS A 197 3.39 -1.96 -7.57
CA LYS A 197 3.31 -0.49 -7.69
C LYS A 197 2.35 0.11 -6.67
N CYS A 198 1.20 -0.52 -6.42
CA CYS A 198 0.25 -0.09 -5.42
C CYS A 198 0.80 -0.24 -3.99
N ARG A 199 1.48 -1.36 -3.67
CA ARG A 199 2.16 -1.58 -2.38
C ARG A 199 3.12 -0.44 -2.07
N LEU A 200 4.02 -0.14 -3.00
CA LEU A 200 5.00 0.94 -2.86
C LEU A 200 4.35 2.32 -2.75
N LYS A 201 3.24 2.55 -3.46
CA LYS A 201 2.49 3.80 -3.34
C LYS A 201 1.95 3.95 -1.92
N TYR A 202 1.35 2.90 -1.37
CA TYR A 202 0.85 2.93 0.01
C TYR A 202 1.98 3.05 1.02
N GLU A 203 3.10 2.35 0.85
CA GLU A 203 4.27 2.49 1.72
C GLU A 203 4.85 3.90 1.72
N LYS A 204 4.93 4.54 0.54
CA LYS A 204 5.32 5.96 0.44
C LYS A 204 4.32 6.88 1.12
N GLN A 205 3.02 6.64 0.92
CA GLN A 205 2.00 7.42 1.59
C GLN A 205 2.01 7.22 3.12
N LEU A 206 2.40 6.04 3.59
CA LEU A 206 2.60 5.74 5.00
C LEU A 206 3.85 6.43 5.57
N SER A 207 4.94 6.51 4.80
CA SER A 207 6.13 7.29 5.20
C SER A 207 5.85 8.79 5.23
N ASP A 208 5.01 9.30 4.31
CA ASP A 208 4.68 10.72 4.21
C ASP A 208 3.68 11.18 5.28
N SER A 209 2.86 10.28 5.83
CA SER A 209 1.79 10.57 6.81
C SER A 209 2.14 10.21 8.26
N ASP A 210 3.40 9.89 8.55
CA ASP A 210 3.88 9.37 9.84
C ASP A 210 3.11 8.11 10.32
N GLY A 211 2.46 7.39 9.41
CA GLY A 211 1.74 6.13 9.69
C GLY A 211 0.40 6.27 10.44
N VAL A 212 -0.10 7.49 10.67
CA VAL A 212 -1.32 7.74 11.48
C VAL A 212 -2.61 7.55 10.68
N ASP A 213 -2.54 7.67 9.36
CA ASP A 213 -3.73 7.64 8.50
C ASP A 213 -4.28 6.22 8.32
N VAL A 214 -5.28 5.92 9.15
CA VAL A 214 -6.00 4.63 9.18
C VAL A 214 -6.65 4.28 7.82
N ASP A 215 -7.02 5.28 7.01
CA ASP A 215 -7.62 5.04 5.70
C ASP A 215 -6.62 4.44 4.70
N ILE A 216 -5.34 4.83 4.78
CA ILE A 216 -4.28 4.28 3.92
C ILE A 216 -4.07 2.81 4.28
N TRP A 217 -4.06 2.49 5.58
CA TRP A 217 -4.00 1.12 6.06
C TRP A 217 -5.21 0.29 5.64
N ILE A 218 -6.43 0.82 5.73
CA ILE A 218 -7.63 0.11 5.25
C ILE A 218 -7.54 -0.17 3.75
N ASN A 219 -7.13 0.82 2.95
CA ASN A 219 -6.97 0.63 1.51
C ASN A 219 -5.85 -0.38 1.18
N TYR A 220 -4.79 -0.41 1.99
CA TYR A 220 -3.70 -1.38 1.84
C TYR A 220 -4.16 -2.79 2.21
N ILE A 221 -4.91 -2.95 3.29
CA ILE A 221 -5.54 -4.21 3.70
C ILE A 221 -6.49 -4.73 2.61
N LEU A 222 -7.39 -3.88 2.12
CA LEU A 222 -8.33 -4.25 1.05
C LEU A 222 -7.60 -4.67 -0.23
N LEU A 223 -6.46 -4.04 -0.53
CA LEU A 223 -5.63 -4.49 -1.65
C LEU A 223 -5.11 -5.90 -1.38
N GLU A 224 -4.52 -6.18 -0.22
CA GLU A 224 -3.97 -7.50 0.11
C GLU A 224 -5.05 -8.60 0.18
N GLU A 225 -6.23 -8.29 0.72
CA GLU A 225 -7.38 -9.22 0.75
C GLU A 225 -7.82 -9.64 -0.67
N ASN A 226 -7.77 -8.71 -1.64
CA ASN A 226 -8.14 -9.01 -3.03
C ASN A 226 -7.08 -9.83 -3.78
N ILE A 227 -5.84 -9.85 -3.32
CA ILE A 227 -4.75 -10.60 -3.95
C ILE A 227 -4.87 -12.09 -3.62
N GLY A 228 -5.14 -12.44 -2.36
CA GLY A 228 -5.32 -13.83 -1.93
C GLY A 228 -4.07 -14.72 -2.02
N ASP A 229 -2.88 -14.18 -2.32
CA ASP A 229 -1.68 -14.98 -2.58
C ASP A 229 -1.02 -15.55 -1.32
N SER A 230 -1.15 -14.90 -0.14
CA SER A 230 -0.63 -15.44 1.11
C SER A 230 -1.32 -14.84 2.35
N ALA A 231 -1.99 -15.70 3.13
CA ALA A 231 -2.58 -15.32 4.42
C ALA A 231 -1.54 -14.75 5.40
N ALA A 232 -0.28 -15.16 5.29
CA ALA A 232 0.80 -14.64 6.14
C ALA A 232 1.12 -13.17 5.86
N GLN A 233 1.15 -12.75 4.58
CA GLN A 233 1.39 -11.36 4.20
C GLN A 233 0.24 -10.45 4.65
N CYS A 234 -1.00 -10.89 4.47
CA CYS A 234 -2.17 -10.16 4.96
C CYS A 234 -2.12 -9.98 6.48
N ARG A 235 -1.81 -11.06 7.22
CA ARG A 235 -1.64 -11.00 8.69
C ARG A 235 -0.57 -10.03 9.13
N GLU A 236 0.59 -10.04 8.48
CA GLU A 236 1.67 -9.10 8.78
C GLU A 236 1.23 -7.65 8.51
N VAL A 237 0.47 -7.40 7.45
CA VAL A 237 -0.10 -6.07 7.16
C VAL A 237 -1.10 -5.64 8.23
N TYR A 238 -1.97 -6.53 8.70
CA TYR A 238 -2.86 -6.24 9.83
C TYR A 238 -2.08 -5.95 11.12
N GLU A 239 -1.05 -6.73 11.43
CA GLU A 239 -0.23 -6.54 12.64
C GLU A 239 0.57 -5.23 12.57
N ARG A 240 1.12 -4.90 11.39
CA ARG A 240 1.76 -3.59 11.14
C ARG A 240 0.75 -2.46 11.27
N ALA A 241 -0.45 -2.60 10.72
CA ALA A 241 -1.52 -1.61 10.86
C ALA A 241 -1.94 -1.41 12.32
N ILE A 242 -2.02 -2.49 13.10
CA ILE A 242 -2.36 -2.46 14.54
C ILE A 242 -1.23 -1.80 15.35
N ALA A 243 0.04 -2.06 15.02
CA ALA A 243 1.19 -1.49 15.69
C ALA A 243 1.40 0.00 15.36
N ALA A 244 1.15 0.39 14.10
CA ALA A 244 1.27 1.76 13.62
C ALA A 244 0.10 2.64 14.08
N ALA A 245 -1.12 2.09 14.13
CA ALA A 245 -2.26 2.79 14.70
C ALA A 245 -2.05 2.93 16.21
N LEU A 246 -1.68 4.14 16.63
CA LEU A 246 -1.36 4.51 18.01
C LEU A 246 -2.27 3.85 19.08
N PRO A 247 -1.72 3.47 20.25
CA PRO A 247 -2.51 2.97 21.36
C PRO A 247 -3.66 3.91 21.75
N PRO A 248 -4.85 3.37 22.05
CA PRO A 248 -6.07 4.13 22.32
C PRO A 248 -6.00 5.09 23.53
N GLU A 249 -4.95 5.03 24.36
CA GLU A 249 -4.77 5.87 25.55
C GLU A 249 -4.34 7.32 25.24
N GLN A 250 -3.73 7.59 24.07
CA GLN A 250 -3.30 8.95 23.70
C GLN A 250 -4.27 9.67 22.73
N ALA A 251 -5.22 8.93 22.14
CA ALA A 251 -6.20 9.47 21.18
C ALA A 251 -7.54 9.91 21.83
N ALA A 252 -7.73 9.64 23.12
CA ALA A 252 -8.83 10.17 23.91
C ALA A 252 -8.27 11.28 24.81
N PRO A 253 -8.38 12.55 24.37
CA PRO A 253 -9.65 13.22 24.62
C PRO A 253 -10.10 14.16 23.49
N LYS A 254 -11.37 14.04 23.12
CA LYS A 254 -12.21 15.06 22.46
C LYS A 254 -11.99 15.42 20.98
N GLY A 255 -10.92 15.00 20.30
CA GLY A 255 -10.67 15.43 18.90
C GLY A 255 -10.92 14.42 17.76
N ARG A 256 -10.77 13.10 17.98
CA ARG A 256 -10.61 12.13 16.87
C ARG A 256 -11.47 10.86 17.02
N LYS A 257 -12.79 11.02 17.24
CA LYS A 257 -13.74 9.88 17.31
C LYS A 257 -13.75 9.06 16.02
N ASP A 258 -13.50 9.67 14.86
CA ASP A 258 -13.57 8.98 13.57
C ASP A 258 -12.38 8.07 13.30
N LEU A 259 -11.15 8.47 13.69
CA LEU A 259 -9.98 7.60 13.61
C LEU A 259 -10.12 6.40 14.54
N TYR A 260 -10.69 6.59 15.73
CA TYR A 260 -11.01 5.50 16.64
C TYR A 260 -12.06 4.53 16.07
N ARG A 261 -13.13 5.06 15.42
CA ARG A 261 -14.11 4.23 14.72
C ARG A 261 -13.45 3.41 13.60
N ARG A 262 -12.58 4.02 12.80
CA ARG A 262 -11.85 3.36 11.71
C ARG A 262 -10.87 2.31 12.21
N TYR A 263 -10.21 2.56 13.33
CA TYR A 263 -9.35 1.58 13.99
C TYR A 263 -10.14 0.33 14.43
N VAL A 264 -11.34 0.51 14.99
CA VAL A 264 -12.24 -0.62 15.29
C VAL A 264 -12.59 -1.40 14.02
N TYR A 265 -12.77 -0.73 12.88
CA TYR A 265 -13.03 -1.42 11.61
C TYR A 265 -11.84 -2.27 11.15
N ILE A 266 -10.59 -1.87 11.40
CA ILE A 266 -9.44 -2.74 11.12
C ILE A 266 -9.55 -4.07 11.87
N TRP A 267 -9.92 -4.03 13.15
CA TRP A 267 -10.14 -5.26 13.94
C TRP A 267 -11.32 -6.08 13.42
N LEU A 268 -12.41 -5.44 12.99
CA LEU A 268 -13.56 -6.13 12.39
C LEU A 268 -13.19 -6.77 11.04
N PHE A 269 -12.44 -6.06 10.19
CA PHE A 269 -11.93 -6.61 8.93
C PHE A 269 -10.99 -7.78 9.19
N TYR A 270 -10.09 -7.66 10.17
CA TYR A 270 -9.20 -8.77 10.51
C TYR A 270 -9.96 -10.00 11.02
N ALA A 271 -10.99 -9.80 11.86
CA ALA A 271 -11.83 -10.89 12.33
C ALA A 271 -12.63 -11.55 11.20
N ASN A 272 -13.20 -10.75 10.28
CA ASN A 272 -13.91 -11.26 9.11
C ASN A 272 -12.98 -12.00 8.15
N TYR A 273 -11.75 -11.52 7.97
CA TYR A 273 -10.73 -12.17 7.14
C TYR A 273 -10.29 -13.50 7.74
N GLU A 274 -10.00 -13.55 9.04
CA GLU A 274 -9.67 -14.82 9.69
C GLU A 274 -10.89 -15.78 9.71
N GLU A 275 -12.13 -15.26 9.74
CA GLU A 275 -13.32 -16.10 9.58
C GLU A 275 -13.49 -16.67 8.17
N SER A 276 -13.19 -15.89 7.12
CA SER A 276 -13.18 -16.44 5.75
C SER A 276 -12.09 -17.51 5.58
N LEU A 277 -10.95 -17.35 6.27
CA LEU A 277 -9.89 -18.36 6.32
C LEU A 277 -10.26 -19.62 7.14
N ILE A 278 -11.20 -19.53 8.09
CA ILE A 278 -11.74 -20.73 8.77
C ILE A 278 -12.53 -21.58 7.78
N GLN A 279 -13.26 -20.96 6.85
CA GLN A 279 -13.97 -21.69 5.80
C GLN A 279 -13.02 -22.35 4.79
N SER A 280 -11.84 -21.76 4.55
CA SER A 280 -10.80 -22.36 3.69
C SER A 280 -9.91 -23.38 4.42
N GLY A 281 -10.00 -23.49 5.75
CA GLY A 281 -9.23 -24.43 6.57
C GLY A 281 -7.82 -23.96 6.99
N GLU A 282 -7.47 -22.70 6.72
CA GLU A 282 -6.14 -22.13 7.00
C GLU A 282 -6.04 -21.39 8.34
N SER A 283 -7.15 -21.29 9.09
CA SER A 283 -7.19 -20.62 10.38
C SER A 283 -8.00 -21.39 11.41
N THR A 284 -7.71 -21.11 12.68
CA THR A 284 -8.37 -21.72 13.84
C THR A 284 -9.26 -20.71 14.56
N PRO A 285 -10.45 -21.10 15.04
CA PRO A 285 -11.31 -20.24 15.85
C PRO A 285 -10.60 -19.58 17.04
N ASP A 286 -9.57 -20.22 17.60
CA ASP A 286 -8.78 -19.70 18.72
C ASP A 286 -7.98 -18.43 18.36
N ARG A 287 -7.56 -18.30 17.10
CA ARG A 287 -6.85 -17.11 16.63
C ARG A 287 -7.78 -15.91 16.50
N VAL A 288 -8.99 -16.12 15.99
CA VAL A 288 -10.04 -15.08 15.98
C VAL A 288 -10.35 -14.63 17.42
N ARG A 289 -10.40 -15.57 18.37
CA ARG A 289 -10.58 -15.26 19.79
C ARG A 289 -9.43 -14.42 20.35
N GLU A 290 -8.18 -14.72 20.02
CA GLU A 290 -7.03 -13.90 20.45
C GLU A 290 -7.08 -12.47 19.88
N VAL A 291 -7.46 -12.32 18.62
CA VAL A 291 -7.62 -11.02 17.95
C VAL A 291 -8.72 -10.19 18.63
N LEU A 292 -9.86 -10.81 18.89
CA LEU A 292 -10.99 -10.17 19.56
C LEU A 292 -10.72 -9.93 21.05
N PHE A 293 -9.88 -10.74 21.69
CA PHE A 293 -9.45 -10.53 23.07
C PHE A 293 -8.45 -9.36 23.19
N ARG A 294 -7.50 -9.22 22.25
CA ARG A 294 -6.54 -8.09 22.24
C ARG A 294 -7.22 -6.74 22.06
N SER A 295 -8.33 -6.70 21.32
CA SER A 295 -9.13 -5.49 21.14
C SER A 295 -10.00 -5.10 22.36
N ARG A 296 -9.94 -5.85 23.47
CA ARG A 296 -10.72 -5.61 24.71
C ARG A 296 -10.54 -4.23 25.33
N LYS A 297 -9.39 -3.57 25.14
CA LYS A 297 -9.18 -2.20 25.66
C LYS A 297 -10.04 -1.13 24.95
N ILE A 298 -10.70 -1.51 23.86
CA ILE A 298 -11.42 -0.62 22.95
C ILE A 298 -12.93 -0.81 23.19
N TYR A 299 -13.52 -0.01 24.08
CA TYR A 299 -14.90 -0.19 24.55
C TYR A 299 -15.97 0.11 23.48
N PHE A 300 -16.22 -0.82 22.57
CA PHE A 300 -17.22 -0.67 21.51
C PHE A 300 -18.22 -1.83 21.47
N SER A 301 -19.51 -1.49 21.46
CA SER A 301 -20.60 -2.47 21.50
C SER A 301 -20.74 -3.28 20.21
N LYS A 302 -20.37 -2.70 19.06
CA LYS A 302 -20.41 -3.41 17.77
C LYS A 302 -19.38 -4.55 17.70
N LEU A 303 -18.23 -4.41 18.34
CA LEU A 303 -17.20 -5.45 18.38
C LEU A 303 -17.67 -6.64 19.23
N TYR A 304 -18.28 -6.37 20.40
CA TYR A 304 -18.88 -7.40 21.22
C TYR A 304 -20.03 -8.12 20.52
N ASN A 305 -20.88 -7.39 19.80
CA ASN A 305 -21.94 -7.98 19.00
C ASN A 305 -21.37 -8.87 17.89
N ALA A 306 -20.36 -8.40 17.16
CA ALA A 306 -19.70 -9.18 16.12
C ALA A 306 -19.01 -10.44 16.67
N TYR A 307 -18.37 -10.34 17.85
CA TYR A 307 -17.75 -11.50 18.50
C TYR A 307 -18.78 -12.53 18.97
N ALA A 308 -19.90 -12.07 19.52
CA ALA A 308 -20.97 -12.96 19.90
C ALA A 308 -21.64 -13.60 18.68
N GLU A 309 -21.88 -12.86 17.60
CA GLU A 309 -22.36 -13.40 16.32
C GLU A 309 -21.38 -14.43 15.73
N PHE A 310 -20.08 -14.23 15.87
CA PHE A 310 -19.06 -15.22 15.49
C PHE A 310 -19.18 -16.51 16.30
N GLU A 311 -19.24 -16.44 17.64
CA GLU A 311 -19.40 -17.64 18.47
C GLU A 311 -20.75 -18.34 18.21
N ILE A 312 -21.80 -17.61 17.83
CA ILE A 312 -23.07 -18.18 17.37
C ILE A 312 -22.87 -18.96 16.08
N ARG A 313 -22.12 -18.42 15.11
CA ARG A 313 -21.79 -19.14 13.86
C ARG A 313 -20.95 -20.39 14.11
N GLN A 314 -20.10 -20.38 15.13
CA GLN A 314 -19.34 -21.55 15.60
C GLN A 314 -20.16 -22.52 16.47
N MET A 315 -21.46 -22.27 16.66
CA MET A 315 -22.39 -23.07 17.47
C MET A 315 -22.07 -23.15 18.98
N ASP A 316 -21.22 -22.27 19.51
CA ASP A 316 -20.86 -22.25 20.93
C ASP A 316 -21.74 -21.26 21.73
N VAL A 317 -22.90 -21.75 22.14
CA VAL A 317 -23.88 -20.97 22.92
C VAL A 317 -23.34 -20.58 24.30
N ALA A 318 -22.50 -21.41 24.92
CA ALA A 318 -21.97 -21.15 26.25
C ALA A 318 -20.98 -19.98 26.23
N ARG A 319 -20.09 -19.96 25.23
CA ARG A 319 -19.16 -18.86 25.03
C ARG A 319 -19.87 -17.59 24.60
N ALA A 320 -20.83 -17.65 23.67
CA ALA A 320 -21.62 -16.48 23.28
C ALA A 320 -22.26 -15.78 24.50
N ARG A 321 -22.79 -16.55 25.46
CA ARG A 321 -23.30 -16.03 26.73
C ARG A 321 -22.24 -15.38 27.60
N LEU A 322 -21.05 -15.97 27.70
CA LEU A 322 -19.93 -15.38 28.45
C LEU A 322 -19.51 -14.05 27.83
N VAL A 323 -19.48 -13.96 26.50
CA VAL A 323 -19.15 -12.73 25.76
C VAL A 323 -20.17 -11.63 26.06
N TYR A 324 -21.47 -11.91 25.92
CA TYR A 324 -22.51 -10.94 26.24
C TYR A 324 -22.51 -10.54 27.72
N GLY A 325 -22.33 -11.50 28.64
CA GLY A 325 -22.25 -11.21 30.07
C GLY A 325 -21.07 -10.29 30.42
N ARG A 326 -19.90 -10.53 29.82
CA ARG A 326 -18.73 -9.64 29.98
C ARG A 326 -18.97 -8.27 29.35
N ALA A 327 -19.58 -8.22 28.17
CA ALA A 327 -19.89 -6.98 27.46
C ALA A 327 -20.85 -6.08 28.27
N ILE A 328 -21.82 -6.67 28.98
CA ILE A 328 -22.72 -5.96 29.90
C ILE A 328 -21.94 -5.37 31.08
N GLY A 329 -21.05 -6.15 31.69
CA GLY A 329 -20.25 -5.70 32.82
C GLY A 329 -19.32 -4.53 32.49
N GLU A 330 -18.70 -4.55 31.30
CA GLU A 330 -17.71 -3.55 30.89
C GLU A 330 -18.31 -2.34 30.17
N SER A 331 -19.24 -2.55 29.23
CA SER A 331 -19.71 -1.48 28.34
C SER A 331 -21.02 -0.84 28.77
N LYS A 332 -21.91 -1.61 29.44
CA LYS A 332 -23.29 -1.25 29.77
C LYS A 332 -24.03 -0.52 28.63
N LYS A 333 -23.72 -0.74 27.34
CA LYS A 333 -24.37 -0.02 26.23
C LYS A 333 -25.68 -0.67 25.81
N ALA A 334 -26.70 0.13 25.52
CA ALA A 334 -28.02 -0.30 25.06
C ALA A 334 -28.00 -1.31 23.90
N SER A 335 -27.11 -1.13 22.91
CA SER A 335 -27.06 -2.03 21.75
C SER A 335 -26.63 -3.46 22.09
N VAL A 336 -25.81 -3.65 23.13
CA VAL A 336 -25.39 -5.00 23.58
C VAL A 336 -26.56 -5.71 24.24
N PHE A 337 -27.33 -5.00 25.07
CA PHE A 337 -28.54 -5.55 25.68
C PHE A 337 -29.55 -5.98 24.64
N ARG A 338 -29.85 -5.13 23.65
CA ARG A 338 -30.80 -5.48 22.57
C ARG A 338 -30.35 -6.72 21.79
N SER A 339 -29.08 -6.81 21.42
CA SER A 339 -28.52 -7.99 20.74
C SER A 339 -28.57 -9.24 21.62
N TYR A 340 -28.29 -9.13 22.92
CA TYR A 340 -28.32 -10.28 23.83
C TYR A 340 -29.75 -10.79 24.08
N ILE A 341 -30.72 -9.87 24.22
CA ILE A 341 -32.14 -10.20 24.35
C ILE A 341 -32.63 -10.93 23.09
N GLN A 342 -32.31 -10.41 21.91
CA GLN A 342 -32.70 -11.05 20.64
C GLN A 342 -32.07 -12.44 20.50
N PHE A 343 -30.82 -12.61 20.94
CA PHE A 343 -30.14 -13.90 20.92
C PHE A 343 -30.82 -14.94 21.83
N GLU A 344 -31.08 -14.63 23.10
CA GLU A 344 -31.74 -15.56 24.01
C GLU A 344 -33.20 -15.83 23.61
N PHE A 345 -33.86 -14.86 22.99
CA PHE A 345 -35.18 -15.06 22.37
C PHE A 345 -35.12 -16.07 21.22
N ASN A 346 -34.14 -15.95 20.31
CA ASN A 346 -33.95 -16.90 19.22
C ASN A 346 -33.66 -18.33 19.72
N LEU A 347 -33.03 -18.47 20.90
CA LEU A 347 -32.79 -19.75 21.56
C LEU A 347 -34.02 -20.29 22.32
N GLY A 348 -35.10 -19.52 22.42
CA GLY A 348 -36.30 -19.89 23.17
C GLY A 348 -36.19 -19.77 24.70
N GLN A 349 -35.12 -19.16 25.23
CA GLN A 349 -34.94 -19.00 26.68
C GLN A 349 -35.60 -17.72 27.21
N VAL A 350 -36.93 -17.74 27.27
CA VAL A 350 -37.77 -16.60 27.65
C VAL A 350 -37.43 -16.05 29.04
N ASP A 351 -37.26 -16.91 30.05
CA ASP A 351 -36.97 -16.49 31.43
C ASP A 351 -35.61 -15.80 31.57
N ARG A 352 -34.67 -16.14 30.69
CA ARG A 352 -33.36 -15.50 30.66
C ARG A 352 -33.44 -14.16 29.96
N ALA A 353 -34.17 -14.07 28.84
CA ALA A 353 -34.42 -12.82 28.15
C ALA A 353 -35.09 -11.80 29.09
N ARG A 354 -36.08 -12.21 29.88
CA ARG A 354 -36.71 -11.37 30.91
C ARG A 354 -35.74 -10.85 31.97
N ARG A 355 -34.86 -11.72 32.49
CA ARG A 355 -33.81 -11.30 33.44
C ARG A 355 -32.87 -10.26 32.83
N ILE A 356 -32.55 -10.40 31.54
CA ILE A 356 -31.71 -9.44 30.82
C ILE A 356 -32.46 -8.12 30.62
N CYS A 357 -33.75 -8.15 30.24
CA CYS A 357 -34.58 -6.95 30.14
C CYS A 357 -34.66 -6.21 31.48
N ALA A 358 -34.87 -6.93 32.59
CA ALA A 358 -34.86 -6.34 33.92
C ALA A 358 -33.50 -5.70 34.26
N SER A 359 -32.39 -6.37 33.91
CA SER A 359 -31.05 -5.80 34.07
C SER A 359 -30.82 -4.58 33.18
N TYR A 360 -31.41 -4.55 31.98
CA TYR A 360 -31.29 -3.46 31.03
C TYR A 360 -32.02 -2.21 31.53
N VAL A 361 -33.26 -2.38 32.01
CA VAL A 361 -34.03 -1.31 32.66
C VAL A 361 -33.35 -0.82 33.94
N SER A 362 -32.76 -1.71 34.74
CA SER A 362 -32.01 -1.28 35.94
C SER A 362 -30.75 -0.46 35.61
N ALA A 363 -30.16 -0.68 34.42
CA ALA A 363 -28.98 0.04 33.97
C ALA A 363 -29.29 1.35 33.24
N HIS A 364 -30.45 1.42 32.57
CA HIS A 364 -30.92 2.56 31.76
C HIS A 364 -32.39 2.85 32.04
N SER A 365 -32.74 3.15 33.29
CA SER A 365 -34.12 3.41 33.69
C SER A 365 -34.74 4.61 32.96
N LEU A 366 -33.89 5.57 32.58
CA LEU A 366 -34.23 6.83 31.92
C LEU A 366 -34.28 6.76 30.38
N GLU A 367 -33.91 5.63 29.77
CA GLU A 367 -33.99 5.44 28.31
C GLU A 367 -35.31 4.75 27.96
N ALA A 368 -36.23 5.45 27.30
CA ALA A 368 -37.54 4.90 26.89
C ALA A 368 -37.41 3.63 26.03
N ALA A 369 -36.36 3.55 25.21
CA ALA A 369 -36.08 2.39 24.38
C ALA A 369 -35.77 1.09 25.17
N SER A 370 -35.42 1.20 26.46
CA SER A 370 -35.24 0.03 27.33
C SER A 370 -36.57 -0.63 27.69
N TRP A 371 -37.56 0.19 28.05
CA TRP A 371 -38.93 -0.22 28.35
C TRP A 371 -39.63 -0.75 27.11
N VAL A 372 -39.53 -0.04 25.98
CA VAL A 372 -40.11 -0.48 24.70
C VAL A 372 -39.56 -1.85 24.28
N CYS A 373 -38.25 -2.08 24.42
CA CYS A 373 -37.65 -3.37 24.08
C CYS A 373 -38.20 -4.53 24.95
N TRP A 374 -38.53 -4.28 26.22
CA TRP A 374 -39.16 -5.27 27.08
C TRP A 374 -40.63 -5.48 26.71
N MET A 375 -41.37 -4.40 26.46
CA MET A 375 -42.76 -4.48 26.00
C MET A 375 -42.88 -5.27 24.68
N ASP A 376 -42.00 -5.00 23.71
CA ASP A 376 -41.93 -5.75 22.44
C ASP A 376 -41.68 -7.24 22.65
N LEU A 377 -40.86 -7.60 23.63
CA LEU A 377 -40.59 -9.00 23.95
C LEU A 377 -41.82 -9.70 24.54
N GLU A 378 -42.53 -9.07 25.47
CA GLU A 378 -43.76 -9.65 26.04
C GLU A 378 -44.90 -9.70 25.00
N MET A 379 -44.98 -8.71 24.11
CA MET A 379 -45.93 -8.73 22.99
C MET A 379 -45.66 -9.89 22.01
N LYS A 380 -44.38 -10.15 21.67
CA LYS A 380 -43.99 -11.34 20.87
C LYS A 380 -44.35 -12.67 21.53
N LEU A 381 -44.51 -12.69 22.85
CA LEU A 381 -44.90 -13.86 23.64
C LEU A 381 -46.42 -13.91 23.90
N SER A 382 -47.19 -12.95 23.35
CA SER A 382 -48.63 -12.78 23.56
C SER A 382 -49.04 -12.53 25.02
N GLU A 383 -48.12 -12.04 25.86
CA GLU A 383 -48.34 -11.71 27.27
C GLU A 383 -48.74 -10.23 27.44
N VAL A 384 -49.86 -9.86 26.84
CA VAL A 384 -50.36 -8.46 26.73
C VAL A 384 -50.51 -7.80 28.11
N ASN A 385 -51.04 -8.53 29.09
CA ASN A 385 -51.26 -8.02 30.45
C ASN A 385 -49.95 -7.63 31.16
N ARG A 386 -48.84 -8.29 30.84
CA ARG A 386 -47.52 -7.92 31.38
C ARG A 386 -46.96 -6.72 30.64
N ALA A 387 -47.11 -6.66 29.32
CA ALA A 387 -46.72 -5.50 28.52
C ALA A 387 -47.43 -4.21 29.00
N ARG A 388 -48.73 -4.28 29.30
CA ARG A 388 -49.50 -3.17 29.89
C ARG A 388 -48.94 -2.71 31.24
N LYS A 389 -48.74 -3.64 32.16
CA LYS A 389 -48.16 -3.34 33.48
C LYS A 389 -46.77 -2.71 33.38
N LEU A 390 -45.95 -3.14 32.43
CA LEU A 390 -44.64 -2.54 32.16
C LEU A 390 -44.78 -1.12 31.60
N GLY A 391 -45.73 -0.89 30.69
CA GLY A 391 -46.07 0.45 30.19
C GLY A 391 -46.52 1.39 31.31
N GLU A 392 -47.43 0.95 32.18
CA GLU A 392 -47.87 1.72 33.35
C GLU A 392 -46.72 2.04 34.33
N MET A 393 -45.81 1.11 34.57
CA MET A 393 -44.61 1.35 35.39
C MET A 393 -43.68 2.37 34.73
N ALA A 394 -43.49 2.28 33.42
CA ALA A 394 -42.66 3.21 32.67
C ALA A 394 -43.26 4.63 32.66
N ILE A 395 -44.59 4.75 32.54
CA ILE A 395 -45.32 6.03 32.60
C ILE A 395 -45.21 6.65 33.99
N LYS A 396 -45.41 5.86 35.06
CA LYS A 396 -45.23 6.35 36.44
C LYS A 396 -43.83 6.89 36.69
N LEU A 397 -42.81 6.18 36.22
CA LEU A 397 -41.43 6.63 36.31
C LEU A 397 -41.15 7.87 35.45
N ALA A 398 -41.78 7.99 34.28
CA ALA A 398 -41.70 9.18 33.44
C ALA A 398 -42.33 10.41 34.13
N ASP A 399 -43.51 10.23 34.73
CA ASP A 399 -44.24 11.28 35.46
C ASP A 399 -43.49 11.70 36.74
N GLU A 400 -42.92 10.74 37.48
CA GLU A 400 -42.06 10.99 38.65
C GLU A 400 -40.82 11.79 38.25
N SER A 401 -40.14 11.39 37.16
CA SER A 401 -38.98 12.11 36.62
C SER A 401 -39.30 13.51 36.06
N ALA A 402 -40.56 13.81 35.78
CA ALA A 402 -41.02 15.13 35.35
C ALA A 402 -41.40 16.04 36.54
N SER A 403 -41.70 15.45 37.71
CA SER A 403 -42.10 16.17 38.92
C SER A 403 -40.93 16.61 39.82
N ASP A 404 -39.81 15.90 39.75
CA ASP A 404 -38.59 16.27 40.48
C ASP A 404 -37.74 17.26 39.65
N GLU A 405 -37.43 18.43 40.20
CA GLU A 405 -36.59 19.49 39.60
C GLU A 405 -35.11 19.09 39.36
N SER A 406 -34.80 17.80 39.23
CA SER A 406 -33.47 17.28 38.90
C SER A 406 -33.33 17.02 37.40
N GLU A 407 -32.20 17.45 36.83
CA GLU A 407 -31.85 17.54 35.40
C GLU A 407 -31.91 16.24 34.54
N GLU A 408 -32.48 15.13 35.03
CA GLU A 408 -32.54 13.83 34.35
C GLU A 408 -33.94 13.54 33.81
N VAL A 409 -34.35 14.32 32.80
CA VAL A 409 -35.59 14.05 32.04
C VAL A 409 -35.42 12.75 31.25
N MET A 410 -36.42 11.86 31.34
CA MET A 410 -36.48 10.63 30.53
C MET A 410 -36.33 10.96 29.03
N ASN A 411 -35.47 10.24 28.33
CA ASN A 411 -35.27 10.44 26.89
C ASN A 411 -36.43 9.82 26.10
N GLU A 412 -37.13 10.64 25.31
CA GLU A 412 -38.24 10.26 24.40
C GLU A 412 -39.39 9.47 25.06
N PRO A 413 -40.07 10.02 26.09
CA PRO A 413 -41.21 9.37 26.74
C PRO A 413 -42.39 9.11 25.76
N GLU A 414 -42.50 9.93 24.70
CA GLU A 414 -43.47 9.77 23.62
C GLU A 414 -43.42 8.38 22.97
N LEU A 415 -42.23 7.75 22.94
CA LEU A 415 -42.06 6.42 22.36
C LEU A 415 -42.77 5.34 23.18
N ILE A 416 -42.79 5.49 24.50
CA ILE A 416 -43.52 4.58 25.41
C ILE A 416 -45.01 4.77 25.23
N TRP A 417 -45.50 6.01 25.21
CA TRP A 417 -46.93 6.31 25.02
C TRP A 417 -47.44 5.79 23.69
N LYS A 418 -46.71 6.05 22.59
CA LYS A 418 -47.05 5.52 21.28
C LYS A 418 -47.14 3.99 21.32
N LYS A 419 -46.17 3.33 21.96
CA LYS A 419 -46.18 1.87 22.03
C LYS A 419 -47.32 1.32 22.88
N CYS A 420 -47.69 1.99 23.98
CA CYS A 420 -48.87 1.62 24.78
C CYS A 420 -50.15 1.76 23.95
N ILE A 421 -50.29 2.86 23.20
CA ILE A 421 -51.43 3.08 22.30
C ILE A 421 -51.49 2.02 21.20
N ASP A 422 -50.35 1.70 20.56
CA ASP A 422 -50.28 0.66 19.54
C ASP A 422 -50.71 -0.71 20.10
N ILE A 423 -50.32 -1.05 21.34
CA ILE A 423 -50.74 -2.29 22.01
C ILE A 423 -52.26 -2.34 22.22
N GLU A 424 -52.88 -1.22 22.64
CA GLU A 424 -54.33 -1.17 22.84
C GLU A 424 -55.10 -1.22 21.51
N ILE A 425 -54.55 -0.64 20.44
CA ILE A 425 -55.12 -0.72 19.08
C ILE A 425 -55.06 -2.16 18.56
N ASP A 426 -53.94 -2.86 18.74
CA ASP A 426 -53.76 -4.25 18.31
C ASP A 426 -54.70 -5.23 19.04
N GLN A 427 -55.26 -4.84 20.19
CA GLN A 427 -56.20 -5.64 20.99
C GLN A 427 -57.67 -5.20 20.83
N GLU A 428 -57.97 -4.23 19.95
CA GLU A 428 -59.31 -3.65 19.71
C GLU A 428 -59.96 -2.97 20.95
N GLU A 429 -59.22 -2.72 22.03
CA GLU A 429 -59.69 -2.06 23.25
C GLU A 429 -59.58 -0.52 23.14
N MET A 430 -60.39 0.05 22.24
CA MET A 430 -60.41 1.49 21.91
C MET A 430 -60.72 2.43 23.09
N GLU A 431 -61.32 1.93 24.17
CA GLU A 431 -61.64 2.71 25.36
C GLU A 431 -60.39 3.04 26.20
N ASN A 432 -59.41 2.12 26.26
CA ASN A 432 -58.16 2.31 27.01
C ASN A 432 -57.14 3.14 26.22
N ALA A 433 -57.16 3.06 24.88
CA ALA A 433 -56.29 3.87 24.00
C ALA A 433 -56.49 5.38 24.17
N ARG A 434 -57.69 5.83 24.62
CA ARG A 434 -57.99 7.25 24.88
C ARG A 434 -57.34 7.80 26.15
N PHE A 435 -56.97 6.95 27.10
CA PHE A 435 -56.36 7.35 28.37
C PHE A 435 -54.82 7.37 28.35
N GLY A 436 -54.18 6.83 27.31
CA GLY A 436 -52.72 6.66 27.22
C GLY A 436 -51.92 7.84 26.65
N GLY A 437 -52.58 8.91 26.21
CA GLY A 437 -51.91 10.17 25.86
C GLY A 437 -51.93 11.14 27.03
N PRO A 438 -50.90 11.98 27.24
CA PRO A 438 -51.06 13.10 28.16
C PRO A 438 -52.30 13.87 27.69
N MET A 439 -53.19 14.18 28.63
CA MET A 439 -54.16 15.24 28.43
C MET A 439 -53.37 16.45 27.96
N LEU A 440 -53.37 16.71 26.65
CA LEU A 440 -53.14 18.04 26.09
C LEU A 440 -54.30 18.90 26.57
N THR A 441 -54.32 19.20 27.87
CA THR A 441 -55.09 20.28 28.43
C THR A 441 -54.48 21.54 27.85
N SER A 442 -55.21 22.10 26.88
CA SER A 442 -55.19 23.50 26.52
C SER A 442 -54.67 24.40 27.63
N ASN A 443 -53.53 25.06 27.36
CA ASN A 443 -53.29 26.46 27.69
C ASN A 443 -52.21 27.00 26.76
#